data_AF-S8DQR0-F1
#
_entry.id   AF-S8DQR0-F1
#
_cell.length_a   1.000
_cell.length_b   1.000
_cell.length_c   1.000
_cell.angle_alpha   90.00
_cell.angle_beta   90.00
_cell.angle_gamma   90.00
#
_symmetry.space_group_name_H-M   'P 1'
#
loop_
_entity.id
_entity.type
_entity.pdbx_description
1 polymer ?
#
loop_
_entity_poly.entity_id
_entity_poly.type
_entity_poly.pdbx_seq_one_letter_code
_entity_poly.pdbx_strand_id
1 'polypeptide(L)'
;MDALFSSLKLEASYPHALPLEVIHEPVLYRSVVLTSCRRITAFERTLRHTPRLSSTVHNLWIGPDSTHTQHDLSYASSAWPVTLLHQILVKCTNVKSLALINFAQHLMYRIVGIIPASVTSIHAGPVHGHFDIRHLRCAPGLARVTSMDTYLSDLEVQELTSAPFLRSFRRFYSTRTAIEYAFDQLAAVRVGRVLETMEIVCCTGAGDLEGTLAILKDLARGREGSDDDRVVISARTTRTEDGRPDGIRAFYDDWVDNLDAGGPDRVAAGAYRKTYFADVVQGCFLYWGFVIACGSCTVLPVFEVRMAFF
;
A
#
# COMPACT_ATOMS: atom_id res chain seq x y z
N MET A 1 25.70 -55.88 -26.16
CA MET A 1 26.99 -55.18 -25.98
C MET A 1 26.77 -53.69 -26.23
N ASP A 2 26.41 -52.84 -25.29
CA ASP A 2 25.81 -52.87 -23.95
C ASP A 2 25.57 -51.39 -23.59
N ALA A 3 24.63 -51.15 -22.66
CA ALA A 3 24.24 -49.85 -22.08
C ALA A 3 23.41 -48.93 -23.01
N LEU A 4 22.09 -48.74 -22.83
CA LEU A 4 21.22 -48.78 -21.65
C LEU A 4 21.70 -47.87 -20.49
N PHE A 5 21.36 -46.59 -20.58
CA PHE A 5 21.12 -45.67 -19.44
C PHE A 5 19.98 -44.73 -19.85
N SER A 6 18.72 -45.07 -19.53
CA SER A 6 18.00 -44.61 -18.32
C SER A 6 18.06 -43.09 -18.19
N SER A 7 17.06 -42.37 -18.69
CA SER A 7 15.83 -42.03 -17.94
C SER A 7 16.14 -41.73 -16.47
N LEU A 8 16.40 -40.45 -16.19
CA LEU A 8 16.20 -39.86 -14.87
C LEU A 8 15.31 -38.64 -15.07
N LYS A 9 14.02 -38.91 -14.87
CA LYS A 9 12.99 -37.92 -14.55
C LYS A 9 13.52 -37.06 -13.39
N LEU A 10 13.84 -35.79 -13.67
CA LEU A 10 13.91 -34.80 -12.62
C LEU A 10 12.47 -34.35 -12.33
N GLU A 11 11.71 -35.23 -11.66
CA GLU A 11 10.54 -34.81 -10.91
C GLU A 11 11.06 -33.92 -9.78
N ALA A 12 11.09 -32.62 -10.03
CA ALA A 12 11.20 -31.63 -8.98
C ALA A 12 9.97 -31.79 -8.09
N SER A 13 10.08 -32.65 -7.09
CA SER A 13 9.25 -32.65 -5.90
C SER A 13 9.27 -31.22 -5.38
N TYR A 14 8.16 -30.50 -5.56
CA TYR A 14 7.95 -29.17 -4.99
C TYR A 14 7.49 -29.38 -3.54
N PRO A 15 8.34 -29.18 -2.53
CA PRO A 15 7.85 -29.14 -1.18
C PRO A 15 7.27 -27.74 -0.93
N HIS A 16 6.42 -27.68 0.08
CA HIS A 16 5.79 -26.47 0.62
C HIS A 16 4.50 -26.04 -0.08
N ALA A 17 3.50 -26.95 -0.03
CA ALA A 17 2.27 -26.53 0.63
C ALA A 17 2.67 -25.80 1.91
N LEU A 18 2.30 -24.52 2.03
CA LEU A 18 2.41 -23.83 3.31
C LEU A 18 1.85 -24.77 4.38
N PRO A 19 2.49 -24.94 5.55
CA PRO A 19 1.87 -25.64 6.65
C PRO A 19 0.63 -24.82 7.06
N LEU A 20 -0.47 -25.07 6.35
CA LEU A 20 -1.82 -24.81 6.77
C LEU A 20 -2.12 -25.93 7.76
N GLU A 21 -1.45 -25.89 8.91
CA GLU A 21 -2.08 -26.46 10.09
C GLU A 21 -3.44 -25.80 10.19
N VAL A 22 -4.46 -26.65 10.17
CA VAL A 22 -5.87 -26.29 10.15
C VAL A 22 -6.19 -25.62 11.47
N ILE A 23 -5.87 -24.32 11.58
CA ILE A 23 -6.36 -23.47 12.65
C ILE A 23 -7.78 -23.09 12.23
N HIS A 24 -8.76 -23.74 12.87
CA HIS A 24 -10.19 -23.50 12.77
C HIS A 24 -10.60 -22.12 13.34
N GLU A 25 -9.87 -21.05 13.04
CA GLU A 25 -10.25 -19.69 13.43
C GLU A 25 -10.58 -18.85 12.19
N PRO A 26 -11.88 -18.65 11.89
CA PRO A 26 -12.34 -17.74 10.83
C PRO A 26 -11.77 -16.31 10.96
N VAL A 27 -11.37 -15.93 12.18
CA VAL A 27 -10.81 -14.61 12.52
C VAL A 27 -9.51 -14.34 11.77
N LEU A 28 -8.66 -15.36 11.56
CA LEU A 28 -7.36 -15.21 10.91
C LEU A 28 -7.45 -14.79 9.44
N TYR A 29 -8.58 -15.06 8.78
CA TYR A 29 -8.78 -14.74 7.36
C TYR A 29 -9.58 -13.45 7.13
N ARG A 30 -9.82 -12.66 8.18
CA ARG A 30 -10.51 -11.37 8.03
C ARG A 30 -9.72 -10.40 7.18
N SER A 31 -8.40 -10.37 7.35
CA SER A 31 -7.48 -9.51 6.60
C SER A 31 -6.45 -10.37 5.87
N VAL A 32 -6.35 -10.21 4.56
CA VAL A 32 -5.46 -10.98 3.68
C VAL A 32 -4.51 -10.04 2.95
N VAL A 33 -3.21 -10.35 2.97
CA VAL A 33 -2.15 -9.55 2.34
C VAL A 33 -1.39 -10.39 1.31
N LEU A 34 -1.54 -10.04 0.04
CA LEU A 34 -1.02 -10.76 -1.12
C LEU A 34 0.11 -9.96 -1.79
N THR A 35 1.32 -10.08 -1.24
CA THR A 35 2.49 -9.27 -1.65
C THR A 35 3.26 -9.76 -2.88
N SER A 36 2.89 -10.91 -3.46
CA SER A 36 3.58 -11.49 -4.63
C SER A 36 2.65 -12.37 -5.48
N CYS A 37 3.02 -12.63 -6.73
CA CYS A 37 2.28 -13.53 -7.62
C CYS A 37 2.17 -14.95 -7.02
N ARG A 38 3.23 -15.42 -6.35
CA ARG A 38 3.21 -16.69 -5.61
C ARG A 38 2.15 -16.71 -4.52
N ARG A 39 2.04 -15.64 -3.70
CA ARG A 39 1.01 -15.54 -2.65
C ARG A 39 -0.40 -15.45 -3.24
N ILE A 40 -0.59 -14.69 -4.32
CA ILE A 40 -1.87 -14.63 -5.04
C ILE A 40 -2.28 -16.02 -5.53
N THR A 41 -1.36 -16.75 -6.16
CA THR A 41 -1.62 -18.11 -6.67
C THR A 41 -1.94 -19.09 -5.55
N ALA A 42 -1.18 -19.04 -4.45
CA ALA A 42 -1.44 -19.88 -3.29
C ALA A 42 -2.83 -19.60 -2.68
N PHE A 43 -3.17 -18.33 -2.52
CA PHE A 43 -4.46 -17.94 -1.96
C PHE A 43 -5.64 -18.37 -2.85
N GLU A 44 -5.55 -18.17 -4.16
CA GLU A 44 -6.59 -18.64 -5.09
C GLU A 44 -6.78 -20.15 -5.00
N ARG A 45 -5.69 -20.93 -4.96
CA ARG A 45 -5.74 -22.38 -4.75
C ARG A 45 -6.42 -22.73 -3.43
N THR A 46 -6.08 -22.04 -2.33
CA THR A 46 -6.75 -22.23 -1.04
C THR A 46 -8.25 -21.96 -1.14
N LEU A 47 -8.67 -20.90 -1.83
CA LEU A 47 -10.10 -20.61 -2.05
C LEU A 47 -10.82 -21.70 -2.88
N ARG A 48 -10.12 -22.42 -3.77
CA ARG A 48 -10.70 -23.58 -4.49
C ARG A 48 -10.94 -24.76 -3.56
N HIS A 49 -9.99 -25.05 -2.66
CA HIS A 49 -10.10 -26.19 -1.74
C HIS A 49 -11.00 -25.87 -0.54
N THR A 50 -11.08 -24.61 -0.13
CA THR A 50 -11.88 -24.17 1.02
C THR A 50 -12.72 -22.93 0.66
N PRO A 51 -13.80 -23.09 -0.14
CA PRO A 51 -14.62 -21.98 -0.62
C PRO A 51 -15.23 -21.12 0.49
N ARG A 52 -15.52 -21.71 1.66
CA ARG A 52 -16.10 -20.98 2.81
C ARG A 52 -15.22 -19.82 3.28
N LEU A 53 -13.91 -19.91 3.09
CA LEU A 53 -12.94 -18.87 3.45
C LEU A 53 -13.19 -17.57 2.69
N SER A 54 -13.72 -17.62 1.45
CA SER A 54 -13.94 -16.40 0.67
C SER A 54 -14.90 -15.43 1.35
N SER A 55 -15.89 -15.95 2.07
CA SER A 55 -16.87 -15.16 2.84
C SER A 55 -16.31 -14.54 4.12
N THR A 56 -15.17 -15.00 4.63
CA THR A 56 -14.56 -14.45 5.85
C THR A 56 -13.63 -13.28 5.56
N VAL A 57 -13.22 -13.07 4.30
CA VAL A 57 -12.31 -11.99 3.89
C VAL A 57 -13.05 -10.66 3.83
N HIS A 58 -12.64 -9.73 4.68
CA HIS A 58 -13.18 -8.36 4.75
C HIS A 58 -12.17 -7.32 4.29
N ASN A 59 -10.87 -7.57 4.47
CA ASN A 59 -9.81 -6.65 4.09
C ASN A 59 -8.84 -7.38 3.19
N LEU A 60 -8.58 -6.83 2.01
CA LEU A 60 -7.74 -7.46 1.00
C LEU A 60 -6.70 -6.47 0.49
N TRP A 61 -5.44 -6.75 0.75
CA TRP A 61 -4.30 -6.02 0.21
C TRP A 61 -3.63 -6.83 -0.89
N ILE A 62 -3.46 -6.23 -2.06
CA ILE A 62 -2.87 -6.88 -3.22
C ILE A 62 -1.73 -6.01 -3.75
N GLY A 63 -0.53 -6.57 -3.80
CA GLY A 63 0.70 -5.86 -4.15
C GLY A 63 1.63 -5.71 -2.95
N PRO A 64 2.82 -5.13 -3.15
CA PRO A 64 3.85 -5.07 -2.12
C PRO A 64 3.45 -4.20 -0.93
N ASP A 65 4.01 -4.50 0.23
CA ASP A 65 3.82 -3.75 1.49
C ASP A 65 5.01 -2.85 1.83
N SER A 66 6.05 -2.86 1.00
CA SER A 66 7.23 -1.99 1.09
C SER A 66 7.81 -1.74 -0.29
N THR A 67 8.45 -0.58 -0.46
CA THR A 67 9.23 -0.25 -1.67
C THR A 67 10.43 -1.17 -1.88
N HIS A 68 10.88 -1.87 -0.84
CA HIS A 68 12.03 -2.77 -0.89
C HIS A 68 11.64 -4.25 -1.06
N THR A 69 10.37 -4.59 -0.83
CA THR A 69 9.83 -5.96 -0.96
C THR A 69 8.99 -6.13 -2.23
N GLN A 70 9.23 -5.33 -3.27
CA GLN A 70 8.39 -5.30 -4.47
C GLN A 70 8.30 -6.63 -5.25
N HIS A 71 9.12 -7.64 -4.91
CA HIS A 71 9.11 -8.98 -5.47
C HIS A 71 8.83 -8.99 -6.99
N ASP A 72 7.87 -9.81 -7.43
CA ASP A 72 7.41 -9.95 -8.81
C ASP A 72 6.25 -8.99 -9.14
N LEU A 73 5.80 -8.14 -8.22
CA LEU A 73 4.70 -7.20 -8.40
C LEU A 73 5.19 -5.73 -8.34
N SER A 74 6.40 -5.49 -8.84
CA SER A 74 6.92 -4.13 -8.99
C SER A 74 6.07 -3.31 -9.96
N TYR A 75 6.27 -1.99 -9.93
CA TYR A 75 5.70 -1.11 -10.93
C TYR A 75 6.05 -1.60 -12.36
N ALA A 76 5.05 -1.57 -13.25
CA ALA A 76 5.12 -2.08 -14.63
C ALA A 76 5.45 -3.58 -14.78
N SER A 77 5.35 -4.38 -13.72
CA SER A 77 5.56 -5.84 -13.82
C SER A 77 4.55 -6.48 -14.79
N SER A 78 5.02 -7.42 -15.62
CA SER A 78 4.17 -8.28 -16.44
C SER A 78 3.70 -9.54 -15.71
N ALA A 79 4.15 -9.76 -14.47
CA ALA A 79 3.86 -10.98 -13.71
C ALA A 79 2.49 -10.95 -13.00
N TRP A 80 1.71 -9.87 -13.15
CA TRP A 80 0.38 -9.73 -12.57
C TRP A 80 -0.56 -10.86 -13.03
N PRO A 81 -1.00 -11.77 -12.14
CA PRO A 81 -1.85 -12.89 -12.51
C PRO A 81 -3.33 -12.45 -12.57
N VAL A 82 -3.67 -11.57 -13.51
CA VAL A 82 -4.99 -10.90 -13.59
C VAL A 82 -6.17 -11.87 -13.55
N THR A 83 -6.07 -13.02 -14.21
CA THR A 83 -7.13 -14.03 -14.19
C THR A 83 -7.36 -14.62 -12.79
N LEU A 84 -6.30 -14.79 -12.00
CA LEU A 84 -6.43 -15.28 -10.61
C LEU A 84 -6.98 -14.19 -9.70
N LEU A 85 -6.56 -12.93 -9.88
CA LEU A 85 -7.13 -11.79 -9.18
C LEU A 85 -8.64 -11.68 -9.44
N HIS A 86 -9.05 -11.87 -10.69
CA HIS A 86 -10.46 -11.91 -11.05
C HIS A 86 -11.21 -13.00 -10.28
N GLN A 87 -10.66 -14.21 -10.21
CA GLN A 87 -11.27 -15.31 -9.47
C GLN A 87 -11.34 -15.03 -7.96
N ILE A 88 -10.32 -14.42 -7.38
CA ILE A 88 -10.29 -14.05 -5.95
C ILE A 88 -11.38 -13.00 -5.66
N LEU A 89 -11.40 -11.90 -6.41
CA LEU A 89 -12.36 -10.80 -6.18
C LEU A 89 -13.81 -11.26 -6.36
N VAL A 90 -14.11 -12.11 -7.36
CA VAL A 90 -15.45 -12.67 -7.55
C VAL A 90 -15.88 -13.57 -6.39
N LYS A 91 -14.96 -14.33 -5.79
CA LYS A 91 -15.26 -15.24 -4.66
C LYS A 91 -15.37 -14.49 -3.33
N CYS A 92 -14.57 -13.46 -3.11
CA CYS A 92 -14.49 -12.70 -1.87
C CYS A 92 -15.54 -11.58 -1.82
N THR A 93 -16.81 -11.94 -1.74
CA THR A 93 -17.95 -11.00 -1.85
C THR A 93 -18.18 -10.12 -0.63
N ASN A 94 -17.46 -10.35 0.48
CA ASN A 94 -17.62 -9.62 1.74
C ASN A 94 -16.52 -8.57 1.98
N VAL A 95 -15.62 -8.38 1.01
CA VAL A 95 -14.52 -7.40 1.12
C VAL A 95 -15.09 -6.00 1.30
N LYS A 96 -14.67 -5.32 2.37
CA LYS A 96 -15.00 -3.94 2.72
C LYS A 96 -13.85 -2.98 2.39
N SER A 97 -12.62 -3.42 2.60
CA SER A 97 -11.42 -2.63 2.33
C SER A 97 -10.56 -3.34 1.28
N LEU A 98 -10.32 -2.70 0.14
CA LEU A 98 -9.50 -3.24 -0.94
C LEU A 98 -8.31 -2.31 -1.20
N ALA A 99 -7.09 -2.86 -1.20
CA ALA A 99 -5.89 -2.16 -1.62
C ALA A 99 -5.28 -2.80 -2.88
N LEU A 100 -4.94 -1.98 -3.87
CA LEU A 100 -4.33 -2.36 -5.15
C LEU A 100 -3.04 -1.58 -5.37
N ILE A 101 -1.91 -2.22 -5.08
CA ILE A 101 -0.60 -1.57 -5.04
C ILE A 101 0.25 -1.96 -6.22
N ASN A 102 0.87 -0.97 -6.89
CA ASN A 102 1.64 -1.16 -8.13
C ASN A 102 0.87 -1.88 -9.25
N PHE A 103 -0.46 -1.88 -9.20
CA PHE A 103 -1.26 -2.58 -10.19
C PHE A 103 -1.11 -1.91 -11.57
N ALA A 104 -0.69 -2.66 -12.58
CA ALA A 104 -0.34 -2.09 -13.87
C ALA A 104 -1.53 -1.33 -14.47
N GLN A 105 -1.31 -0.05 -14.82
CA GLN A 105 -2.37 0.87 -15.26
C GLN A 105 -3.22 0.32 -16.40
N HIS A 106 -2.56 -0.25 -17.40
CA HIS A 106 -3.22 -0.84 -18.58
C HIS A 106 -4.04 -2.09 -18.25
N LEU A 107 -4.00 -2.61 -17.02
CA LEU A 107 -4.81 -3.76 -16.60
C LEU A 107 -6.02 -3.34 -15.74
N MET A 108 -6.13 -2.07 -15.33
CA MET A 108 -7.18 -1.59 -14.41
C MET A 108 -8.59 -1.86 -14.94
N TYR A 109 -8.80 -1.65 -16.24
CA TYR A 109 -10.08 -1.90 -16.90
C TYR A 109 -10.57 -3.35 -16.77
N ARG A 110 -9.66 -4.31 -16.55
CA ARG A 110 -9.99 -5.74 -16.41
C ARG A 110 -10.50 -6.10 -15.03
N ILE A 111 -10.21 -5.28 -14.02
CA ILE A 111 -10.57 -5.57 -12.62
C ILE A 111 -11.62 -4.59 -12.06
N VAL A 112 -11.73 -3.37 -12.60
CA VAL A 112 -12.64 -2.34 -12.06
C VAL A 112 -14.09 -2.81 -11.97
N GLY A 113 -14.60 -3.50 -13.00
CA GLY A 113 -15.98 -3.97 -13.07
C GLY A 113 -16.29 -5.20 -12.20
N ILE A 114 -15.28 -5.80 -11.57
CA ILE A 114 -15.45 -6.99 -10.72
C ILE A 114 -15.11 -6.73 -9.25
N ILE A 115 -14.74 -5.50 -8.89
CA ILE A 115 -14.57 -5.12 -7.48
C ILE A 115 -15.90 -5.40 -6.74
N PRO A 116 -15.88 -6.15 -5.62
CA PRO A 116 -17.10 -6.55 -4.92
C PRO A 116 -17.93 -5.34 -4.51
N ALA A 117 -19.26 -5.41 -4.69
CA ALA A 117 -20.18 -4.33 -4.32
C ALA A 117 -20.16 -4.00 -2.81
N SER A 118 -19.63 -4.90 -1.98
CA SER A 118 -19.45 -4.72 -0.54
C SER A 118 -18.35 -3.73 -0.16
N VAL A 119 -17.46 -3.38 -1.11
CA VAL A 119 -16.30 -2.52 -0.84
C VAL A 119 -16.75 -1.11 -0.48
N THR A 120 -16.28 -0.61 0.65
CA THR A 120 -16.56 0.74 1.15
C THR A 120 -15.30 1.61 1.21
N SER A 121 -14.11 1.02 1.05
CA SER A 121 -12.82 1.69 1.09
C SER A 121 -11.88 1.12 0.02
N ILE A 122 -11.30 1.99 -0.80
CA ILE A 122 -10.29 1.61 -1.81
C ILE A 122 -9.00 2.36 -1.54
N HIS A 123 -7.88 1.63 -1.52
CA HIS A 123 -6.52 2.17 -1.56
C HIS A 123 -5.88 1.78 -2.90
N ALA A 124 -5.34 2.72 -3.64
CA ALA A 124 -4.75 2.44 -4.95
C ALA A 124 -3.49 3.26 -5.20
N GLY A 125 -2.50 2.65 -5.83
CA GLY A 125 -1.23 3.31 -6.21
C GLY A 125 -0.01 2.60 -5.60
N PRO A 126 1.23 3.02 -5.88
CA PRO A 126 1.63 4.06 -6.83
C PRO A 126 1.08 3.83 -8.23
N VAL A 127 0.80 4.93 -8.93
CA VAL A 127 0.52 4.97 -10.37
C VAL A 127 -0.56 3.96 -10.78
N HIS A 128 -1.81 4.24 -10.42
CA HIS A 128 -2.95 3.50 -10.95
C HIS A 128 -3.43 4.10 -12.29
N GLY A 129 -4.08 3.29 -13.13
CA GLY A 129 -4.70 3.78 -14.36
C GLY A 129 -5.92 4.66 -14.07
N HIS A 130 -6.60 5.11 -15.13
CA HIS A 130 -7.85 5.87 -14.99
C HIS A 130 -8.83 5.16 -14.04
N PHE A 131 -9.25 5.86 -13.00
CA PHE A 131 -10.07 5.29 -11.94
C PHE A 131 -11.52 5.78 -12.05
N ASP A 132 -12.24 5.26 -13.04
CA ASP A 132 -13.63 5.64 -13.27
C ASP A 132 -14.56 4.99 -12.25
N ILE A 133 -14.93 5.78 -11.23
CA ILE A 133 -15.82 5.34 -10.15
C ILE A 133 -17.20 4.92 -10.65
N ARG A 134 -17.67 5.39 -11.82
CA ARG A 134 -18.99 5.04 -12.36
C ARG A 134 -19.06 3.59 -12.79
N HIS A 135 -17.92 2.99 -13.11
CA HIS A 135 -17.81 1.59 -13.49
C HIS A 135 -17.63 0.65 -12.28
N LEU A 136 -17.47 1.20 -11.07
CA LEU A 136 -17.36 0.41 -9.86
C LEU A 136 -18.74 -0.10 -9.42
N ARG A 137 -18.87 -1.42 -9.30
CA ARG A 137 -20.08 -2.03 -8.71
C ARG A 137 -20.32 -1.60 -7.26
N CYS A 138 -19.26 -1.21 -6.56
CA CYS A 138 -19.31 -0.71 -5.19
C CYS A 138 -19.57 0.79 -5.08
N ALA A 139 -19.70 1.53 -6.20
CA ALA A 139 -19.87 2.98 -6.19
C ALA A 139 -20.95 3.46 -5.18
N PRO A 140 -22.16 2.87 -5.11
CA PRO A 140 -23.18 3.35 -4.17
C PRO A 140 -22.80 3.25 -2.69
N GLY A 141 -21.87 2.35 -2.33
CA GLY A 141 -21.39 2.14 -0.96
C GLY A 141 -19.96 2.62 -0.71
N LEU A 142 -19.30 3.19 -1.71
CA LEU A 142 -17.89 3.57 -1.63
C LEU A 142 -17.74 4.87 -0.83
N ALA A 143 -17.36 4.76 0.45
CA ALA A 143 -17.24 5.90 1.34
C ALA A 143 -15.84 6.54 1.32
N ARG A 144 -14.79 5.76 1.02
CA ARG A 144 -13.39 6.18 1.14
C ARG A 144 -12.56 5.79 -0.08
N VAL A 145 -11.80 6.74 -0.61
CA VAL A 145 -10.79 6.51 -1.65
C VAL A 145 -9.48 7.12 -1.19
N THR A 146 -8.41 6.33 -1.20
CA THR A 146 -7.05 6.78 -0.90
C THR A 146 -6.16 6.44 -2.10
N SER A 147 -5.60 7.46 -2.73
CA SER A 147 -4.67 7.31 -3.85
C SER A 147 -3.23 7.54 -3.37
N MET A 148 -2.26 6.81 -3.92
CA MET A 148 -0.84 7.03 -3.67
C MET A 148 -0.12 7.36 -4.98
N ASP A 149 0.70 8.42 -4.98
CA ASP A 149 1.61 8.80 -6.07
C ASP A 149 1.04 8.60 -7.48
N THR A 150 -0.25 8.93 -7.65
CA THR A 150 -0.95 8.77 -8.92
C THR A 150 -1.32 10.14 -9.44
N TYR A 151 -1.00 10.36 -10.71
CA TYR A 151 -1.52 11.51 -11.43
C TYR A 151 -3.02 11.32 -11.65
N LEU A 152 -3.82 12.17 -11.02
CA LEU A 152 -5.25 12.28 -11.24
C LEU A 152 -5.51 13.57 -12.03
N SER A 153 -6.21 13.46 -13.14
CA SER A 153 -6.67 14.62 -13.89
C SER A 153 -7.66 15.46 -13.07
N ASP A 154 -7.82 16.73 -13.44
CA ASP A 154 -8.78 17.63 -12.77
C ASP A 154 -10.21 17.08 -12.82
N LEU A 155 -10.57 16.44 -13.95
CA LEU A 155 -11.86 15.80 -14.13
C LEU A 155 -12.04 14.62 -13.16
N GLU A 156 -11.03 13.75 -13.00
CA GLU A 156 -11.11 12.64 -12.04
C GLU A 156 -11.23 13.14 -10.60
N VAL A 157 -10.48 14.18 -10.24
CA VAL A 157 -10.59 14.78 -8.90
C VAL A 157 -11.99 15.36 -8.70
N GLN A 158 -12.52 16.08 -9.68
CA GLN A 158 -13.88 16.62 -9.63
C GLN A 158 -14.94 15.51 -9.55
N GLU A 159 -14.80 14.42 -10.31
CA GLU A 159 -15.70 13.27 -10.24
C GLU A 159 -15.67 12.62 -8.85
N LEU A 160 -14.49 12.45 -8.25
CA LEU A 160 -14.33 11.91 -6.90
C LEU A 160 -14.92 12.85 -5.84
N THR A 161 -14.59 14.14 -5.86
CA THR A 161 -15.05 15.09 -4.84
C THR A 161 -16.55 15.37 -4.94
N SER A 162 -17.13 15.30 -6.14
CA SER A 162 -18.57 15.51 -6.36
C SER A 162 -19.42 14.25 -6.20
N ALA A 163 -18.81 13.07 -6.02
CA ALA A 163 -19.52 11.81 -5.87
C ALA A 163 -20.48 11.84 -4.67
N PRO A 164 -21.78 11.50 -4.84
CA PRO A 164 -22.79 11.68 -3.79
C PRO A 164 -22.67 10.67 -2.63
N PHE A 165 -21.75 9.71 -2.73
CA PHE A 165 -21.52 8.64 -1.75
C PHE A 165 -20.15 8.74 -1.07
N LEU A 166 -19.20 9.49 -1.65
CA LEU A 166 -17.83 9.54 -1.16
C LEU A 166 -17.72 10.57 -0.02
N ARG A 167 -17.26 10.11 1.15
CA ARG A 167 -17.09 10.94 2.35
C ARG A 167 -15.66 11.41 2.54
N SER A 168 -14.71 10.53 2.23
CA SER A 168 -13.28 10.82 2.38
C SER A 168 -12.53 10.53 1.10
N PHE A 169 -11.77 11.52 0.66
CA PHE A 169 -10.82 11.38 -0.43
C PHE A 169 -9.43 11.77 0.05
N ARG A 170 -8.47 10.84 -0.05
CA ARG A 170 -7.12 11.01 0.48
C ARG A 170 -6.12 10.85 -0.65
N ARG A 171 -5.11 11.71 -0.69
CA ARG A 171 -4.03 11.69 -1.68
C ARG A 171 -2.70 11.65 -0.95
N PHE A 172 -2.02 10.54 -1.16
CA PHE A 172 -0.81 10.15 -0.47
C PHE A 172 0.38 10.34 -1.41
N TYR A 173 1.40 11.05 -0.95
CA TYR A 173 2.58 11.37 -1.75
C TYR A 173 3.84 10.90 -1.05
N SER A 174 4.61 10.01 -1.67
CA SER A 174 5.93 9.62 -1.16
C SER A 174 7.02 10.65 -1.49
N THR A 175 6.73 11.58 -2.41
CA THR A 175 7.66 12.63 -2.83
C THR A 175 6.99 14.00 -2.80
N ARG A 176 7.78 15.06 -2.56
CA ARG A 176 7.26 16.43 -2.54
C ARG A 176 6.90 16.96 -3.93
N THR A 177 7.57 16.49 -4.98
CA THR A 177 7.42 17.06 -6.33
C THR A 177 6.00 16.91 -6.91
N ALA A 178 5.29 15.84 -6.57
CA ALA A 178 3.94 15.59 -7.09
C ALA A 178 2.83 16.28 -6.28
N ILE A 179 3.14 16.87 -5.11
CA ILE A 179 2.13 17.39 -4.20
C ILE A 179 1.52 18.71 -4.65
N GLU A 180 2.27 19.52 -5.43
CA GLU A 180 1.81 20.82 -5.92
C GLU A 180 0.56 20.67 -6.79
N TYR A 181 0.53 19.66 -7.67
CA TYR A 181 -0.65 19.30 -8.46
C TYR A 181 -1.86 19.00 -7.58
N ALA A 182 -1.66 18.48 -6.37
CA ALA A 182 -2.74 18.22 -5.44
C ALA A 182 -3.36 19.51 -4.89
N PHE A 183 -2.52 20.52 -4.65
CA PHE A 183 -2.95 21.82 -4.14
C PHE A 183 -3.67 22.64 -5.21
N ASP A 184 -3.29 22.53 -6.48
CA ASP A 184 -3.99 23.18 -7.58
C ASP A 184 -5.42 22.66 -7.79
N GLN A 185 -5.71 21.45 -7.29
CA GLN A 185 -6.99 20.78 -7.45
C GLN A 185 -7.93 20.96 -6.22
N LEU A 186 -7.55 21.76 -5.22
CA LEU A 186 -8.34 21.94 -3.99
C LEU A 186 -9.70 22.62 -4.24
N ALA A 187 -9.81 23.46 -5.28
CA ALA A 187 -11.07 24.09 -5.65
C ALA A 187 -12.19 23.07 -5.92
N ALA A 188 -11.84 21.85 -6.34
CA ALA A 188 -12.81 20.77 -6.59
C ALA A 188 -13.58 20.33 -5.33
N VAL A 189 -13.05 20.59 -4.13
CA VAL A 189 -13.70 20.25 -2.84
C VAL A 189 -15.00 21.02 -2.67
N ARG A 190 -15.06 22.27 -3.13
CA ARG A 190 -16.24 23.15 -3.03
C ARG A 190 -17.46 22.61 -3.80
N VAL A 191 -17.23 21.79 -4.82
CA VAL A 191 -18.30 21.17 -5.62
C VAL A 191 -18.96 20.01 -4.87
N GLY A 192 -18.20 19.29 -4.04
CA GLY A 192 -18.70 18.17 -3.27
C GLY A 192 -19.63 18.62 -2.16
N ARG A 193 -20.89 18.17 -2.16
CA ARG A 193 -21.82 18.46 -1.05
C ARG A 193 -21.73 17.45 0.09
N VAL A 194 -21.28 16.25 -0.24
CA VAL A 194 -21.31 15.08 0.65
C VAL A 194 -19.90 14.72 1.16
N LEU A 195 -18.88 15.22 0.47
CA LEU A 195 -17.48 15.06 0.89
C LEU A 195 -17.27 15.76 2.23
N GLU A 196 -16.79 15.00 3.21
CA GLU A 196 -16.50 15.45 4.57
C GLU A 196 -15.02 15.80 4.73
N THR A 197 -14.13 15.10 4.01
CA THR A 197 -12.69 15.34 4.12
C THR A 197 -11.98 15.09 2.80
N MET A 198 -11.16 16.05 2.38
CA MET A 198 -10.08 15.85 1.41
C MET A 198 -8.74 15.96 2.12
N GLU A 199 -8.00 14.86 2.24
CA GLU A 199 -6.69 14.85 2.91
C GLU A 199 -5.55 14.78 1.90
N ILE A 200 -4.58 15.70 2.01
CA ILE A 200 -3.29 15.63 1.32
C ILE A 200 -2.23 15.17 2.33
N VAL A 201 -1.72 13.96 2.14
CA VAL A 201 -0.73 13.33 3.02
C VAL A 201 0.63 13.32 2.33
N CYS A 202 1.63 13.90 2.98
CA CYS A 202 3.02 13.82 2.51
C CYS A 202 3.86 12.88 3.38
N CYS A 203 4.45 11.87 2.75
CA CYS A 203 5.40 10.96 3.37
C CYS A 203 6.82 11.36 3.01
N THR A 204 7.44 12.20 3.85
CA THR A 204 8.72 12.83 3.48
C THR A 204 9.96 12.03 3.88
N GLY A 205 9.79 10.93 4.60
CA GLY A 205 10.91 10.24 5.25
C GLY A 205 11.71 11.12 6.21
N ALA A 206 11.34 12.39 6.39
CA ALA A 206 12.04 13.32 7.25
C ALA A 206 11.72 12.99 8.72
N GLY A 207 12.66 13.28 9.61
CA GLY A 207 12.40 13.21 11.06
C GLY A 207 11.57 14.39 11.57
N ASP A 208 11.61 15.51 10.85
CA ASP A 208 10.88 16.74 11.19
C ASP A 208 9.52 16.78 10.47
N LEU A 209 8.51 16.19 11.11
CA LEU A 209 7.13 16.19 10.64
C LEU A 209 6.48 17.57 10.73
N GLU A 210 6.76 18.32 11.80
CA GLU A 210 6.17 19.65 12.04
C GLU A 210 6.68 20.67 11.02
N GLY A 211 7.99 20.70 10.78
CA GLY A 211 8.57 21.55 9.73
C GLY A 211 8.08 21.16 8.34
N THR A 212 7.93 19.85 8.08
CA THR A 212 7.30 19.38 6.84
C THR A 212 5.86 19.90 6.72
N LEU A 213 5.05 19.77 7.76
CA LEU A 213 3.66 20.23 7.76
C LEU A 213 3.56 21.74 7.56
N ALA A 214 4.45 22.53 8.18
CA ALA A 214 4.51 23.97 8.01
C ALA A 214 4.79 24.36 6.56
N ILE A 215 5.75 23.69 5.90
CA ILE A 215 6.06 23.90 4.48
C ILE A 215 4.84 23.57 3.60
N LEU A 216 4.16 22.45 3.85
CA LEU A 216 2.99 22.06 3.07
C LEU A 216 1.82 23.05 3.21
N LYS A 217 1.58 23.54 4.43
CA LYS A 217 0.57 24.57 4.68
C LYS A 217 0.93 25.89 4.00
N ASP A 218 2.20 26.25 3.95
CA ASP A 218 2.66 27.44 3.23
C ASP A 218 2.49 27.29 1.71
N LEU A 219 2.81 26.11 1.15
CA LEU A 219 2.59 25.80 -0.28
C LEU A 219 1.11 25.84 -0.68
N ALA A 220 0.22 25.39 0.20
CA ALA A 220 -1.22 25.45 -0.01
C ALA A 220 -1.78 26.87 0.15
N ARG A 221 -1.09 27.75 0.89
CA ARG A 221 -1.59 29.10 1.19
C ARG A 221 -1.79 29.89 -0.11
N GLY A 222 -3.00 30.44 -0.27
CA GLY A 222 -3.35 31.26 -1.43
C GLY A 222 -3.79 30.45 -2.66
N ARG A 223 -3.76 29.10 -2.59
CA ARG A 223 -4.40 28.25 -3.60
C ARG A 223 -5.92 28.28 -3.38
N GLU A 224 -6.68 28.29 -4.47
CA GLU A 224 -8.13 28.28 -4.39
C GLU A 224 -8.65 27.00 -3.70
N GLY A 225 -9.54 27.15 -2.71
CA GLY A 225 -10.09 26.02 -1.95
C GLY A 225 -9.21 25.57 -0.77
N SER A 226 -8.02 26.14 -0.58
CA SER A 226 -7.17 25.87 0.59
C SER A 226 -7.77 26.34 1.92
N ASP A 227 -8.76 27.22 1.87
CA ASP A 227 -9.52 27.76 2.99
C ASP A 227 -10.76 26.93 3.35
N ASP A 228 -11.06 25.86 2.61
CA ASP A 228 -12.20 24.99 2.90
C ASP A 228 -11.89 24.10 4.12
N ASP A 229 -12.75 24.15 5.15
CA ASP A 229 -12.57 23.42 6.42
C ASP A 229 -12.45 21.89 6.25
N ARG A 230 -12.87 21.36 5.10
CA ARG A 230 -12.78 19.93 4.78
C ARG A 230 -11.41 19.53 4.22
N VAL A 231 -10.56 20.49 3.88
CA VAL A 231 -9.19 20.23 3.40
C VAL A 231 -8.26 20.03 4.60
N VAL A 232 -7.69 18.83 4.68
CA VAL A 232 -6.72 18.45 5.71
C VAL A 232 -5.37 18.23 5.06
N ILE A 233 -4.33 18.83 5.62
CA ILE A 233 -2.94 18.61 5.21
C ILE A 233 -2.24 17.89 6.36
N SER A 234 -1.61 16.76 6.07
CA SER A 234 -0.90 15.97 7.07
C SER A 234 0.47 15.52 6.56
N ALA A 235 1.36 15.24 7.51
CA ALA A 235 2.69 14.71 7.24
C ALA A 235 2.86 13.38 7.99
N ARG A 236 3.47 12.40 7.32
CA ARG A 236 3.79 11.09 7.88
C ARG A 236 5.24 10.74 7.56
N THR A 237 5.79 9.81 8.32
CA THR A 237 7.14 9.29 8.07
C THR A 237 7.16 7.81 8.40
N THR A 238 7.69 7.05 7.46
CA THR A 238 8.04 5.65 7.69
C THR A 238 9.41 5.44 7.08
N ARG A 239 10.26 4.76 7.85
CA ARG A 239 11.61 4.41 7.45
C ARG A 239 11.81 2.92 7.60
N THR A 240 12.63 2.36 6.73
CA THR A 240 13.21 1.03 6.89
C THR A 240 14.18 0.98 8.07
N GLU A 241 14.64 -0.23 8.40
CA GLU A 241 15.70 -0.46 9.41
C GLU A 241 17.00 0.29 9.06
N ASP A 242 17.33 0.44 7.78
CA ASP A 242 18.50 1.21 7.31
C ASP A 242 18.22 2.72 7.16
N GLY A 243 17.06 3.19 7.62
CA GLY A 243 16.70 4.60 7.69
C GLY A 243 16.24 5.23 6.37
N ARG A 244 16.03 4.44 5.32
CA ARG A 244 15.54 4.92 4.02
C ARG A 244 14.03 5.18 4.08
N PRO A 245 13.53 6.21 3.37
CA PRO A 245 12.09 6.45 3.27
C PRO A 245 11.38 5.28 2.58
N ASP A 246 10.25 4.84 3.14
CA ASP A 246 9.43 3.79 2.54
C ASP A 246 7.96 4.22 2.44
N GLY A 247 7.64 4.86 1.31
CA GLY A 247 6.29 5.39 1.07
C GLY A 247 5.22 4.30 0.98
N ILE A 248 5.53 3.13 0.40
CA ILE A 248 4.58 2.02 0.30
C ILE A 248 4.33 1.45 1.69
N ARG A 249 5.36 1.35 2.53
CA ARG A 249 5.18 0.94 3.91
C ARG A 249 4.33 1.92 4.70
N ALA A 250 4.57 3.22 4.56
CA ALA A 250 3.73 4.25 5.17
C ALA A 250 2.26 4.13 4.73
N PHE A 251 2.04 3.82 3.45
CA PHE A 251 0.72 3.59 2.87
C PHE A 251 0.05 2.31 3.39
N TYR A 252 0.83 1.25 3.60
CA TYR A 252 0.37 0.00 4.21
C TYR A 252 -0.01 0.19 5.67
N ASP A 253 0.85 0.83 6.47
CA ASP A 253 0.58 1.10 7.87
C ASP A 253 -0.68 1.98 8.02
N ASP A 254 -0.84 2.98 7.14
CA ASP A 254 -2.06 3.79 7.06
C ASP A 254 -3.31 2.96 6.71
N TRP A 255 -3.22 2.04 5.76
CA TRP A 255 -4.33 1.13 5.45
C TRP A 255 -4.72 0.27 6.66
N VAL A 256 -3.73 -0.28 7.38
CA VAL A 256 -3.93 -1.08 8.59
C VAL A 256 -4.61 -0.26 9.69
N ASP A 257 -4.14 0.96 9.95
CA ASP A 257 -4.73 1.88 10.93
C ASP A 257 -6.21 2.20 10.64
N ASN A 258 -6.61 2.10 9.37
CA ASN A 258 -7.96 2.43 8.90
C ASN A 258 -8.93 1.24 8.78
N LEU A 259 -8.50 0.02 9.12
CA LEU A 259 -9.34 -1.19 9.06
C LEU A 259 -10.40 -1.25 10.17
N ASP A 260 -10.13 -0.62 11.32
CA ASP A 260 -10.99 -0.68 12.52
C ASP A 260 -11.86 0.57 12.73
N ALA A 261 -11.75 1.57 11.85
CA ALA A 261 -12.50 2.83 11.94
C ALA A 261 -14.03 2.70 11.69
N GLY A 262 -14.55 1.47 11.62
CA GLY A 262 -15.99 1.18 11.57
C GLY A 262 -16.68 1.20 12.94
N GLY A 263 -15.98 1.49 14.02
CA GLY A 263 -16.58 1.85 15.30
C GLY A 263 -16.93 3.35 15.31
N PRO A 264 -18.13 3.76 15.77
CA PRO A 264 -18.39 5.17 16.05
C PRO A 264 -17.40 5.64 17.13
N ASP A 265 -16.90 6.87 17.04
CA ASP A 265 -16.04 7.56 18.04
C ASP A 265 -14.50 7.46 17.94
N ARG A 266 -13.92 7.68 16.76
CA ARG A 266 -12.55 8.25 16.72
C ARG A 266 -12.42 9.42 15.75
N VAL A 267 -12.76 10.60 16.25
CA VAL A 267 -12.15 11.85 15.78
C VAL A 267 -10.63 11.73 16.03
N ALA A 268 -9.84 12.02 15.01
CA ALA A 268 -8.38 11.99 15.03
C ALA A 268 -7.82 12.98 16.07
N ALA A 269 -7.74 12.56 17.33
CA ALA A 269 -6.84 13.16 18.30
C ALA A 269 -5.44 12.64 18.00
N GLY A 270 -4.50 13.55 17.78
CA GLY A 270 -3.11 13.25 17.41
C GLY A 270 -2.52 12.08 18.19
N ALA A 271 -2.34 10.96 17.51
CA ALA A 271 -1.68 9.79 18.05
C ALA A 271 -0.35 9.62 17.31
N TYR A 272 0.67 10.31 17.80
CA TYR A 272 2.05 9.87 17.63
C TYR A 272 2.18 8.49 18.27
N ARG A 273 2.02 7.43 17.47
CA ARG A 273 2.39 6.07 17.88
C ARG A 273 3.80 5.81 17.36
N LYS A 274 4.81 6.12 18.18
CA LYS A 274 6.15 5.56 18.01
C LYS A 274 6.06 4.06 18.28
N THR A 275 5.95 3.25 17.23
CA THR A 275 6.19 1.81 17.33
C THR A 275 7.70 1.59 17.39
N TYR A 276 8.24 1.51 18.61
CA TYR A 276 9.51 0.82 18.84
C TYR A 276 9.21 -0.68 18.85
N PHE A 277 9.59 -1.38 17.78
CA PHE A 277 9.84 -2.82 17.89
C PHE A 277 11.20 -2.96 18.58
N ALA A 278 11.16 -3.17 19.90
CA ALA A 278 12.32 -3.62 20.65
C ALA A 278 12.45 -5.14 20.46
N ASP A 279 13.62 -5.55 19.99
CA ASP A 279 14.05 -6.93 19.86
C ASP A 279 13.78 -7.74 21.13
N VAL A 280 12.94 -8.78 21.01
CA VAL A 280 12.99 -9.95 21.90
C VAL A 280 13.86 -10.98 21.19
N VAL A 281 15.18 -10.74 21.17
CA VAL A 281 16.16 -11.80 20.94
C VAL A 281 16.44 -12.44 22.30
N GLN A 282 15.64 -13.45 22.62
CA GLN A 282 15.91 -14.36 23.72
C GLN A 282 16.96 -15.37 23.24
N GLY A 283 18.23 -14.97 23.27
CA GLY A 283 19.38 -15.80 22.95
C GLY A 283 20.23 -16.06 24.20
N CYS A 284 19.89 -17.10 24.95
CA CYS A 284 20.71 -17.63 26.03
C CYS A 284 21.79 -18.58 25.49
N PHE A 285 23.05 -18.27 25.83
CA PHE A 285 24.22 -19.14 26.00
C PHE A 285 24.76 -19.95 24.79
N LEU A 286 26.00 -19.66 24.41
CA LEU A 286 27.15 -20.44 24.88
C LEU A 286 28.49 -19.69 24.70
N TYR A 287 29.31 -19.87 25.73
CA TYR A 287 30.67 -19.37 25.96
C TYR A 287 31.71 -19.85 24.92
N TRP A 288 32.85 -19.13 24.91
CA TRP A 288 34.21 -19.37 24.35
C TRP A 288 34.56 -18.23 23.38
N GLY A 289 35.66 -17.46 23.47
CA GLY A 289 36.88 -17.48 24.25
C GLY A 289 37.71 -16.24 23.84
N PHE A 290 38.63 -15.83 24.71
CA PHE A 290 39.49 -14.63 24.66
C PHE A 290 40.47 -14.56 23.46
N VAL A 291 40.87 -13.33 23.03
CA VAL A 291 42.23 -12.73 23.00
C VAL A 291 42.42 -11.65 21.90
N ILE A 292 42.41 -10.38 22.32
CA ILE A 292 43.38 -9.25 22.15
C ILE A 292 44.20 -9.08 20.84
N ALA A 293 44.11 -7.88 20.22
CA ALA A 293 45.21 -6.90 19.96
C ALA A 293 44.84 -5.95 18.79
N CYS A 294 44.61 -4.65 19.03
CA CYS A 294 45.53 -3.51 18.88
C CYS A 294 45.92 -3.12 17.43
N GLY A 295 45.62 -1.88 17.02
CA GLY A 295 46.22 -1.25 15.83
C GLY A 295 45.54 0.05 15.41
N SER A 296 46.21 1.18 15.67
CA SER A 296 45.75 2.57 15.57
C SER A 296 45.96 3.22 14.19
N CYS A 297 45.29 4.38 13.98
CA CYS A 297 45.60 5.48 13.02
C CYS A 297 45.35 5.16 11.52
N THR A 298 44.83 6.03 10.63
CA THR A 298 45.10 7.47 10.41
C THR A 298 44.13 8.03 9.34
N VAL A 299 43.64 9.26 9.58
CA VAL A 299 43.33 10.42 8.69
C VAL A 299 43.10 10.25 7.16
N LEU A 300 42.01 10.90 6.69
CA LEU A 300 41.55 11.24 5.31
C LEU A 300 42.56 12.04 4.44
N PRO A 301 42.42 12.10 3.10
CA PRO A 301 41.59 13.13 2.43
C PRO A 301 40.75 12.60 1.25
N VAL A 302 39.49 13.04 1.09
CA VAL A 302 39.03 14.06 0.11
C VAL A 302 39.52 13.83 -1.32
N PHE A 303 38.61 13.36 -2.18
CA PHE A 303 38.68 13.61 -3.62
C PHE A 303 37.31 14.08 -4.13
N GLU A 304 37.34 15.30 -4.65
CA GLU A 304 36.32 16.02 -5.38
C GLU A 304 36.61 15.82 -6.88
N VAL A 305 35.68 15.26 -7.67
CA VAL A 305 35.70 15.44 -9.14
C VAL A 305 34.27 15.57 -9.68
N ARG A 306 34.14 16.57 -10.55
CA ARG A 306 32.95 17.21 -11.11
C ARG A 306 32.16 16.37 -12.13
N MET A 307 30.90 16.78 -12.26
CA MET A 307 29.97 16.57 -13.38
C MET A 307 30.60 16.74 -14.77
N ALA A 308 30.11 15.95 -15.72
CA ALA A 308 29.94 16.38 -17.11
C ALA A 308 28.56 15.91 -17.59
N PHE A 309 27.72 16.87 -17.97
CA PHE A 309 26.47 16.67 -18.69
C PHE A 309 26.76 16.38 -20.16
N PHE A 310 25.96 15.50 -20.75
CA PHE A 310 25.48 15.58 -22.13
C PHE A 310 23.97 15.31 -22.11
#